data_AF-A0A7L2SRW2-F1
#
_entry.id   AF-A0A7L2SRW2-F1
#
_cell.length_a   1.000
_cell.length_b   1.000
_cell.length_c   1.000
_cell.angle_alpha   90.00
_cell.angle_beta   90.00
_cell.angle_gamma   90.00
#
_symmetry.space_group_name_H-M   'P 1'
#
loop_
_entity.id
_entity.type
_entity.pdbx_description
1 polymer ?
#
loop_
_entity_poly.entity_id
_entity_poly.type
_entity_poly.pdbx_seq_one_letter_code
_entity_poly.pdbx_strand_id
1 'polypeptide(L)'
;KQKQLQNLEDACDDIMLLDDADSHLIPYQIGDVFISHSLEETQEMLEEAKRSLQEEIEALESRVESIQRVLSDLKVQLYAKFGNNINLEAEDS
;
A
#
# COMPACT_ATOMS: atom_id res chain seq x y z
N LYS A 1 2.66 1.15 4.43
CA LYS A 1 2.57 1.27 2.95
C LYS A 1 2.03 2.62 2.52
N GLN A 2 0.97 3.15 3.14
CA GLN A 2 0.49 4.53 2.87
C GLN A 2 1.59 5.61 2.91
N LYS A 3 2.46 5.62 3.94
CA LYS A 3 3.60 6.55 3.98
C LYS A 3 4.56 6.39 2.78
N GLN A 4 4.80 5.16 2.33
CA GLN A 4 5.67 4.91 1.18
C GLN A 4 5.01 5.36 -0.13
N LEU A 5 3.68 5.20 -0.24
CA LEU A 5 2.90 5.70 -1.36
C LEU A 5 2.99 7.22 -1.44
N GLN A 6 2.77 7.92 -0.32
CA GLN A 6 2.92 9.37 -0.25
C GLN A 6 4.33 9.81 -0.65
N ASN A 7 5.37 9.14 -0.16
CA ASN A 7 6.73 9.46 -0.56
C ASN A 7 6.98 9.29 -2.07
N LEU A 8 6.32 8.33 -2.72
CA LEU A 8 6.42 8.14 -4.17
C LEU A 8 5.66 9.23 -4.93
N GLU A 9 4.50 9.66 -4.42
CA GLU A 9 3.74 10.80 -4.97
C GLU A 9 4.56 12.10 -4.87
N ASP A 10 5.12 12.38 -3.69
CA ASP A 10 5.99 13.54 -3.46
C ASP A 10 7.19 13.51 -4.43
N ALA A 11 7.81 12.34 -4.63
CA ALA A 11 8.93 12.19 -5.56
C ALA A 11 8.53 12.38 -7.03
N CYS A 12 7.34 11.93 -7.44
CA CYS A 12 6.81 12.22 -8.78
C CYS A 12 6.66 13.74 -8.97
N ASP A 13 6.02 14.42 -8.02
CA ASP A 13 5.77 15.86 -8.07
C ASP A 13 7.08 16.66 -8.13
N ASP A 14 8.07 16.28 -7.31
CA ASP A 14 9.39 16.91 -7.28
C ASP A 14 10.13 16.78 -8.62
N ILE A 15 10.02 15.62 -9.28
CA ILE A 15 10.69 15.35 -10.55
C ILE A 15 9.97 16.03 -11.72
N MET A 16 8.66 16.25 -11.64
CA MET A 16 7.90 17.01 -12.64
C MET A 16 8.28 18.50 -12.70
N LEU A 17 8.91 19.04 -11.65
CA LEU A 17 9.43 20.41 -11.62
C LEU A 17 10.75 20.59 -12.38
N LEU A 18 11.39 19.50 -12.81
CA LEU A 18 12.62 19.53 -13.58
C LEU A 18 12.32 19.85 -15.05
N ASP A 19 13.02 20.83 -15.63
CA ASP A 19 12.90 21.16 -17.04
C ASP A 19 13.70 20.15 -17.90
N ASP A 20 13.15 19.74 -19.06
CA ASP A 20 13.82 18.86 -20.03
C ASP A 20 15.18 19.41 -20.54
N ALA A 21 15.41 20.71 -20.38
CA ALA A 21 16.67 21.37 -20.73
C ALA A 21 17.83 20.97 -19.80
N ASP A 22 17.52 20.50 -18.59
CA ASP A 22 18.46 19.92 -17.65
C ASP A 22 18.63 18.44 -17.98
N SER A 23 19.39 18.16 -19.04
CA SER A 23 19.73 16.81 -19.54
C SER A 23 20.61 16.03 -18.56
N HIS A 24 20.16 15.89 -17.32
CA HIS A 24 20.86 15.25 -16.22
C HIS A 24 20.17 13.94 -15.89
N LEU A 25 20.99 12.89 -15.72
CA LEU A 25 20.45 11.61 -15.30
C LEU A 25 20.01 11.72 -13.83
N ILE A 26 18.82 11.22 -13.54
CA ILE A 26 18.23 11.21 -12.21
C ILE A 26 18.69 9.93 -11.49
N PRO A 27 19.33 10.04 -10.32
CA PRO A 27 19.69 8.87 -9.53
C PRO A 27 18.45 8.29 -8.86
N TYR A 28 18.00 7.12 -9.33
CA TYR A 28 16.89 6.36 -8.77
C TYR A 28 17.39 5.27 -7.81
N GLN A 29 16.78 5.15 -6.63
CA GLN A 29 17.20 4.18 -5.61
C GLN A 29 16.58 2.80 -5.86
N ILE A 30 17.41 1.75 -5.93
CA ILE A 30 16.98 0.35 -5.97
C ILE A 30 17.68 -0.40 -4.84
N GLY A 31 16.95 -0.72 -3.78
CA GLY A 31 17.52 -1.29 -2.57
C GLY A 31 18.56 -0.34 -1.95
N ASP A 32 19.82 -0.76 -1.91
CA ASP A 32 20.93 -0.01 -1.30
C ASP A 32 21.81 0.73 -2.32
N VAL A 33 21.45 0.71 -3.61
CA VAL A 33 22.22 1.36 -4.68
C VAL A 33 21.38 2.39 -5.42
N PHE A 34 22.06 3.34 -6.09
CA PHE A 34 21.44 4.31 -6.99
C PHE A 34 21.86 4.03 -8.43
N ILE A 35 20.90 4.06 -9.34
CA ILE A 35 21.12 3.91 -10.78
C ILE A 35 20.60 5.17 -11.47
N SER A 36 21.41 5.73 -12.37
CA SER A 36 21.11 6.95 -13.09
C SER A 36 20.27 6.67 -14.34
N HIS A 37 19.09 7.25 -14.41
CA HIS A 37 18.12 7.09 -15.49
C HIS A 37 17.77 8.43 -16.14
N SER A 38 17.16 8.41 -17.32
CA SER A 38 16.58 9.65 -17.88
C SER A 38 15.40 10.13 -17.02
N LEU A 39 14.99 11.39 -17.21
CA LEU A 39 13.80 11.94 -16.56
C LEU A 39 12.55 11.10 -16.86
N GLU A 40 12.34 10.80 -18.14
CA GLU A 40 11.22 9.98 -18.63
C GLU A 40 11.23 8.57 -18.04
N GLU A 41 12.37 7.88 -18.06
CA GLU A 41 12.51 6.55 -17.46
C GLU A 41 12.21 6.59 -15.95
N THR A 42 12.70 7.61 -15.25
CA THR A 42 12.49 7.74 -13.80
C THR A 42 11.01 7.99 -13.47
N GLN A 43 10.32 8.80 -14.27
CA GLN A 43 8.87 9.03 -14.13
C GLN A 43 8.08 7.73 -14.33
N GLU A 44 8.40 6.96 -15.38
CA GLU A 44 7.76 5.66 -15.62
C GLU A 44 7.97 4.69 -14.45
N MET A 45 9.20 4.61 -13.93
CA MET A 45 9.54 3.75 -12.79
C MET A 45 8.80 4.14 -11.51
N LEU A 46 8.66 5.45 -11.24
CA LEU A 46 7.90 5.94 -10.08
C LEU A 46 6.41 5.64 -10.20
N GLU A 47 5.83 5.84 -11.39
CA GLU A 47 4.42 5.52 -11.65
C GLU A 47 4.13 4.02 -11.52
N GLU A 48 5.03 3.17 -12.01
CA GLU A 48 4.92 1.72 -11.83
C GLU A 48 5.03 1.31 -10.36
N ALA A 49 5.99 1.86 -9.62
CA ALA A 49 6.16 1.59 -8.20
C ALA A 49 4.92 2.02 -7.39
N LYS A 50 4.35 3.20 -7.71
CA LYS A 50 3.13 3.72 -7.10
C LYS A 50 1.94 2.78 -7.36
N ARG A 51 1.73 2.39 -8.62
CA ARG A 51 0.67 1.44 -9.01
C ARG A 51 0.79 0.11 -8.28
N SER A 52 1.97 -0.49 -8.29
CA SER A 52 2.20 -1.78 -7.62
C SER A 52 1.94 -1.70 -6.11
N LEU A 53 2.38 -0.62 -5.46
CA LEU A 53 2.15 -0.41 -4.03
C LEU A 53 0.67 -0.19 -3.70
N GLN A 54 -0.06 0.53 -4.56
CA GLN A 54 -1.49 0.75 -4.42
C GLN A 54 -2.28 -0.57 -4.53
N GLU A 55 -1.97 -1.40 -5.54
CA GLU A 55 -2.57 -2.73 -5.70
C GLU A 55 -2.31 -3.62 -4.47
N GLU A 56 -1.11 -3.55 -3.88
CA GLU A 56 -0.80 -4.30 -2.67
C GLU A 56 -1.59 -3.81 -1.44
N ILE A 57 -1.79 -2.49 -1.30
CA ILE A 57 -2.63 -1.92 -0.24
C ILE A 57 -4.07 -2.43 -0.39
N GLU A 58 -4.65 -2.34 -1.58
CA GLU A 58 -6.02 -2.78 -1.86
C GLU A 58 -6.20 -4.29 -1.58
N ALA A 59 -5.21 -5.10 -1.96
CA ALA A 59 -5.22 -6.53 -1.67
C ALA A 59 -5.19 -6.83 -0.16
N LEU A 60 -4.40 -6.07 0.61
CA LEU A 60 -4.34 -6.21 2.06
C LEU A 60 -5.65 -5.77 2.74
N GLU A 61 -6.23 -4.66 2.31
CA GLU A 61 -7.52 -4.17 2.83
C GLU A 61 -8.64 -5.17 2.54
N SER A 62 -8.71 -5.70 1.32
CA SER A 62 -9.67 -6.75 0.95
C SER A 62 -9.53 -8.00 1.82
N ARG A 63 -8.29 -8.40 2.13
CA ARG A 63 -8.01 -9.53 3.01
C ARG A 63 -8.45 -9.26 4.46
N VAL A 64 -8.24 -8.05 4.97
CA VAL A 64 -8.73 -7.65 6.30
C VAL A 64 -10.25 -7.75 6.36
N GLU A 65 -10.96 -7.18 5.37
CA GLU A 65 -12.42 -7.27 5.31
C GLU A 65 -12.92 -8.73 5.25
N SER A 66 -12.25 -9.58 4.45
CA SER A 66 -12.60 -11.00 4.35
C SER A 66 -12.46 -11.71 5.70
N ILE A 67 -11.38 -11.47 6.42
CA ILE A 67 -11.15 -12.04 7.75
C ILE A 67 -12.20 -11.54 8.74
N GLN A 68 -12.54 -10.25 8.72
CA GLN A 68 -13.58 -9.68 9.58
C GLN A 68 -14.96 -10.28 9.32
N ARG A 69 -15.31 -10.53 8.04
CA ARG A 69 -16.56 -11.22 7.68
C ARG A 69 -16.58 -12.64 8.25
N VAL A 70 -15.52 -13.41 8.05
CA VAL A 70 -15.40 -14.78 8.58
C VAL A 70 -15.48 -14.79 10.12
N LEU A 71 -14.84 -13.82 10.78
CA LEU A 71 -14.89 -13.68 12.23
C LEU A 71 -16.32 -13.40 12.72
N SER A 72 -17.03 -12.49 12.06
CA SER A 72 -18.42 -12.16 12.37
C SER A 72 -19.34 -13.37 12.22
N ASP A 73 -19.23 -14.08 11.09
CA ASP A 73 -20.00 -15.30 10.84
C ASP A 73 -19.72 -16.38 11.89
N LEU A 74 -18.46 -16.51 12.31
CA LEU A 74 -18.06 -17.47 13.35
C LEU A 74 -18.61 -17.07 14.73
N LYS A 75 -18.57 -15.78 15.10
CA LYS A 75 -19.20 -15.26 16.33
C LYS A 75 -20.68 -15.65 16.36
N VAL A 76 -21.42 -15.42 15.27
CA VAL A 76 -22.84 -15.80 15.16
C VAL A 76 -23.05 -17.30 15.34
N GLN A 77 -22.25 -18.14 14.67
CA GLN A 77 -22.35 -19.59 14.79
C GLN A 77 -22.08 -20.10 16.21
N LEU A 78 -21.09 -19.51 16.88
CA LEU A 78 -20.76 -19.86 18.26
C LEU A 78 -21.86 -19.44 19.23
N TYR A 79 -22.41 -18.24 19.09
CA TYR A 79 -23.55 -17.80 19.90
C TYR A 79 -24.80 -18.66 19.65
N ALA A 80 -25.07 -19.06 18.41
CA ALA A 80 -26.18 -19.97 18.10
C ALA A 80 -26.02 -21.35 18.78
N LYS A 81 -24.78 -21.83 18.92
CA LYS A 81 -24.48 -23.16 19.49
C LYS A 81 -24.36 -23.16 21.02
N PHE A 82 -23.74 -22.14 21.59
CA PHE A 82 -23.39 -22.09 23.01
C PHE A 82 -24.24 -21.09 23.82
N GLY A 83 -24.96 -20.19 23.15
CA GLY A 83 -25.82 -19.19 23.78
C GLY A 83 -25.05 -18.30 24.77
N ASN A 84 -25.66 -18.02 25.92
CA ASN A 84 -25.10 -17.17 26.97
C ASN A 84 -23.99 -17.85 27.80
N ASN A 85 -23.54 -19.06 27.45
CA ASN A 85 -22.46 -19.74 28.16
C ASN A 85 -21.07 -19.22 27.78
N ILE A 86 -20.97 -18.35 26.76
CA ILE A 86 -19.73 -17.75 26.29
C ILE A 86 -19.90 -16.24 26.12
N ASN A 87 -18.81 -15.47 26.22
CA ASN A 87 -18.77 -14.03 25.94
C ASN A 87 -17.62 -13.72 24.96
N LEU A 88 -17.96 -13.31 23.74
CA LEU A 88 -17.01 -13.06 22.64
C LEU A 88 -16.78 -11.56 22.35
N GLU A 89 -17.42 -10.67 23.12
CA GLU A 89 -17.41 -9.21 22.90
C GLU A 89 -16.25 -8.49 23.63
N ALA A 90 -15.34 -9.24 24.28
CA ALA A 90 -14.25 -8.65 25.06
C ALA A 90 -13.10 -8.06 24.21
N GLU A 91 -13.10 -8.28 22.89
CA GLU A 91 -11.98 -7.92 22.00
C GLU A 91 -12.27 -6.78 21.01
N ASP A 92 -13.48 -6.19 21.02
CA ASP A 92 -13.83 -5.08 20.10
C ASP A 92 -13.51 -3.68 20.70
N SER A 93 -12.50 -3.57 21.60
CA SER A 93 -12.04 -2.29 22.22
C SER A 93 -10.63 -1.89 21.82
#